data_AF-A0A8X6T397-F1
#
_entry.id   AF-A0A8X6T397-F1
#
_cell.length_a   1.000
_cell.length_b   1.000
_cell.length_c   1.000
_cell.angle_alpha   90.00
_cell.angle_beta   90.00
_cell.angle_gamma   90.00
#
_symmetry.space_group_name_H-M   'P 1'
#
loop_
_entity.id
_entity.type
_entity.pdbx_description
1 polymer ?
#
loop_
_entity_poly.entity_id
_entity_poly.type
_entity_poly.pdbx_seq_one_letter_code
_entity_poly.pdbx_strand_id
1 'polypeptide(L)'
;MGKIFPGRGRLTLKEVDSIQHYYGLAIRKNLSSVEDVKRAIWAIYFHKLSTEDNPQHALCPLGEDSWCGYNRSIVKILYSFFTRVNFIESEKSVSGSHRE
;
A
#
# COMPACT_ATOMS: atom_id res chain seq x y z
N MET A 1 15.85 -30.45 -2.69
CA MET A 1 14.64 -29.63 -2.94
C MET A 1 13.42 -30.53 -2.77
N GLY A 2 12.56 -30.24 -1.79
CA GLY A 2 11.42 -31.11 -1.43
C GLY A 2 10.34 -31.10 -2.51
N LYS A 3 9.77 -32.28 -2.81
CA LYS A 3 8.66 -32.44 -3.77
C LYS A 3 7.39 -31.77 -3.23
N ILE A 4 6.75 -30.96 -4.07
CA ILE A 4 5.47 -30.30 -3.78
C ILE A 4 4.36 -31.32 -4.05
N PHE A 5 3.54 -31.62 -3.03
CA PHE A 5 2.40 -32.54 -3.17
C PHE A 5 1.11 -31.74 -3.43
N PRO A 6 0.38 -32.04 -4.51
CA PRO A 6 -0.82 -31.29 -4.87
C PRO A 6 -1.93 -31.52 -3.82
N GLY A 7 -2.45 -30.42 -3.26
CA GLY A 7 -3.57 -30.42 -2.33
C GLY A 7 -4.26 -29.05 -2.39
N ARG A 8 -5.58 -29.05 -2.58
CA ARG A 8 -6.39 -27.81 -2.61
C ARG A 8 -6.27 -27.10 -1.25
N GLY A 9 -6.06 -25.79 -1.27
CA GLY A 9 -5.91 -24.98 -0.05
C GLY A 9 -4.51 -24.97 0.57
N ARG A 10 -3.49 -25.55 -0.08
CA ARG A 10 -2.09 -25.46 0.39
C ARG A 10 -1.44 -24.14 -0.01
N LEU A 11 -0.58 -23.65 0.87
CA LEU A 11 0.34 -22.55 0.58
C LEU A 11 1.22 -22.94 -0.61
N THR A 12 1.24 -22.10 -1.65
CA THR A 12 2.03 -22.37 -2.86
C THR A 12 3.49 -21.99 -2.64
N LEU A 13 4.42 -22.62 -3.36
CA LEU A 13 5.84 -22.26 -3.28
C LEU A 13 6.06 -20.78 -3.64
N LYS A 14 5.34 -20.30 -4.67
CA LYS A 14 5.35 -18.88 -5.06
C LYS A 14 4.95 -17.95 -3.90
N GLU A 15 3.97 -18.36 -3.11
CA GLU A 15 3.50 -17.57 -1.96
C GLU A 15 4.53 -17.58 -0.82
N VAL A 16 5.16 -18.73 -0.56
CA VAL A 16 6.27 -18.85 0.38
C VAL A 16 7.42 -17.93 -0.04
N ASP A 17 7.83 -17.99 -1.31
CA ASP A 17 8.92 -17.18 -1.86
C ASP A 17 8.60 -15.67 -1.73
N SER A 18 7.35 -15.28 -2.01
CA SER A 18 6.87 -13.90 -1.83
C SER A 18 7.01 -13.44 -0.38
N ILE A 19 6.53 -14.24 0.58
CA ILE A 19 6.59 -13.89 2.01
C ILE A 19 8.05 -13.79 2.47
N GLN A 20 8.91 -14.74 2.09
CA GLN A 20 10.33 -14.71 2.43
C GLN A 20 11.02 -13.46 1.87
N HIS A 21 10.72 -13.09 0.62
CA HIS A 21 11.27 -11.89 0.01
C HIS A 21 10.90 -10.62 0.78
N TYR A 22 9.62 -10.44 1.10
CA TYR A 22 9.14 -9.28 1.86
C TYR A 22 9.70 -9.25 3.28
N TYR A 23 9.79 -10.40 3.94
CA TYR A 23 10.38 -10.51 5.28
C TYR A 23 11.86 -10.08 5.28
N GLY A 24 12.64 -10.54 4.30
CA GLY A 24 14.02 -10.11 4.13
C GLY A 24 14.14 -8.60 3.85
N LEU A 25 13.22 -8.03 3.07
CA LEU A 25 13.18 -6.58 2.84
C LEU A 25 12.85 -5.79 4.12
N ALA A 26 11.91 -6.28 4.94
CA ALA A 26 11.53 -5.64 6.20
C ALA A 26 12.74 -5.49 7.14
N ILE A 27 13.58 -6.52 7.24
CA ILE A 27 14.81 -6.45 8.04
C ILE A 27 15.82 -5.48 7.42
N ARG A 28 16.14 -5.63 6.13
CA ARG A 28 17.17 -4.83 5.46
C ARG A 28 16.85 -3.34 5.42
N LYS A 29 15.57 -2.96 5.34
CA LYS A 29 15.16 -1.55 5.30
C LYS A 29 15.06 -0.89 6.68
N ASN A 30 14.99 -1.67 7.76
CA ASN A 30 14.73 -1.17 9.11
C ASN A 30 15.80 -1.61 10.12
N LEU A 31 17.07 -1.68 9.70
CA LEU A 31 18.17 -2.21 10.52
C LEU A 31 18.39 -1.45 11.84
N SER A 32 17.98 -0.18 11.91
CA SER A 32 18.17 0.68 13.08
C SER A 32 17.08 0.54 14.15
N SER A 33 15.95 -0.15 13.86
CA SER A 33 14.80 -0.18 14.77
C SER A 33 14.06 -1.52 14.71
N VAL A 34 14.10 -2.25 15.82
CA VAL A 34 13.35 -3.50 15.99
C VAL A 34 11.84 -3.28 15.88
N GLU A 35 11.34 -2.14 16.37
CA GLU A 35 9.92 -1.80 16.27
C GLU A 35 9.52 -1.55 14.81
N ASP A 36 10.39 -0.97 14.00
CA ASP A 36 10.12 -0.75 12.57
C ASP A 36 10.11 -2.05 11.79
N VAL A 37 11.01 -2.99 12.12
CA VAL A 37 10.98 -4.36 11.59
C VAL A 37 9.66 -5.04 11.96
N LYS A 38 9.23 -4.97 13.23
CA LYS A 38 7.95 -5.56 13.67
C LYS A 38 6.77 -4.97 12.91
N ARG A 39 6.69 -3.64 12.79
CA ARG A 39 5.62 -2.97 12.02
C ARG A 39 5.61 -3.41 10.57
N ALA A 40 6.78 -3.51 9.93
CA ALA A 40 6.89 -3.98 8.55
C ALA A 40 6.46 -5.46 8.40
N ILE A 41 6.76 -6.32 9.37
CA ILE A 41 6.30 -7.72 9.37
C ILE A 41 4.78 -7.79 9.51
N TRP A 42 4.19 -7.01 10.43
CA TRP A 42 2.74 -6.93 10.57
C TRP A 42 2.07 -6.42 9.30
N ALA A 43 2.67 -5.43 8.63
CA ALA A 43 2.18 -4.94 7.34
C ALA A 43 2.09 -6.06 6.27
N ILE A 44 3.09 -6.94 6.21
CA ILE A 44 3.08 -8.10 5.31
C ILE A 44 1.95 -9.06 5.67
N TYR A 45 1.80 -9.38 6.97
CA TYR A 45 0.75 -10.27 7.45
C TYR A 45 -0.66 -9.76 7.09
N PHE A 46 -0.97 -8.52 7.44
CA PHE A 46 -2.29 -7.93 7.16
C PHE A 46 -2.53 -7.74 5.66
N HIS A 47 -1.48 -7.43 4.88
CA HIS A 47 -1.61 -7.36 3.43
C HIS A 47 -2.01 -8.72 2.82
N LYS A 48 -1.44 -9.83 3.31
CA LYS A 48 -1.76 -11.19 2.83
C LYS A 48 -3.12 -11.69 3.33
N LEU A 49 -3.57 -11.21 4.50
CA LEU A 49 -4.90 -11.48 5.05
C LEU A 49 -6.00 -10.62 4.40
N SER A 50 -5.62 -9.55 3.71
CA SER A 50 -6.54 -8.61 3.06
C SER A 50 -7.37 -9.30 1.99
N THR A 51 -8.64 -8.92 1.92
CA THR A 51 -9.58 -9.34 0.87
C THR A 51 -10.33 -8.11 0.35
N GLU A 52 -11.02 -8.26 -0.77
CA GLU A 52 -11.84 -7.16 -1.31
C GLU A 52 -12.93 -6.71 -0.32
N ASP A 53 -13.58 -7.66 0.37
CA ASP A 53 -14.64 -7.38 1.35
C ASP A 53 -14.09 -6.86 2.69
N ASN A 54 -12.84 -7.19 3.02
CA ASN A 54 -12.18 -6.76 4.25
C ASN A 54 -10.75 -6.28 3.96
N PRO A 55 -10.58 -5.04 3.49
CA PRO A 55 -9.28 -4.50 3.12
C PRO A 55 -8.45 -4.17 4.36
N GLN A 56 -7.26 -4.76 4.48
CA GLN A 56 -6.37 -4.63 5.64
C GLN A 56 -5.01 -4.03 5.25
N HIS A 57 -5.03 -2.88 4.56
CA HIS A 57 -3.83 -2.23 4.03
C HIS A 57 -3.26 -1.09 4.90
N ALA A 58 -3.83 -0.85 6.08
CA ALA A 58 -3.49 0.29 6.95
C ALA A 58 -2.01 0.34 7.37
N LEU A 59 -1.37 -0.81 7.57
CA LEU A 59 0.05 -0.88 7.95
C LEU A 59 1.01 -0.91 6.76
N CYS A 60 0.49 -1.05 5.53
CA CYS A 60 1.33 -1.02 4.34
C CYS A 60 1.96 0.39 4.19
N PRO A 61 3.16 0.49 3.59
CA PRO A 61 3.73 1.81 3.33
C PRO A 61 2.80 2.66 2.46
N LEU A 62 2.80 3.96 2.69
CA LEU A 62 2.13 4.95 1.86
C LEU A 62 3.10 5.50 0.82
N GLY A 63 2.55 6.19 -0.19
CA GLY A 63 3.34 6.83 -1.25
C GLY A 63 3.33 6.06 -2.56
N GLU A 64 3.81 6.72 -3.61
CA GLU A 64 3.83 6.19 -4.98
C GLU A 64 4.76 4.97 -5.12
N ASP A 65 5.83 4.93 -4.33
CA ASP A 65 6.79 3.83 -4.28
C ASP A 65 6.38 2.70 -3.33
N SER A 66 5.19 2.78 -2.73
CA SER A 66 4.67 1.70 -1.89
C SER A 66 4.58 0.42 -2.69
N TRP A 67 5.00 -0.72 -2.14
CA TRP A 67 4.78 -2.01 -2.78
C TRP A 67 3.30 -2.43 -2.74
N CYS A 68 2.49 -1.81 -1.88
CA CYS A 68 1.05 -2.05 -1.77
C CYS A 68 0.29 -1.28 -2.85
N GLY A 69 -0.29 -2.00 -3.81
CA GLY A 69 -1.07 -1.41 -4.91
C GLY A 69 -2.26 -0.58 -4.43
N TYR A 70 -2.95 -1.03 -3.38
CA TYR A 70 -4.08 -0.32 -2.78
C TYR A 70 -3.67 1.08 -2.28
N ASN A 71 -2.60 1.16 -1.47
CA ASN A 71 -2.11 2.44 -0.95
C ASN A 71 -1.55 3.36 -2.05
N ARG A 72 -0.90 2.80 -3.08
CA ARG A 72 -0.48 3.59 -4.25
C ARG A 72 -1.68 4.24 -4.93
N SER A 73 -2.77 3.51 -5.11
CA SER A 73 -3.98 4.03 -5.74
C SER A 73 -4.65 5.12 -4.91
N ILE A 74 -4.70 4.98 -3.59
CA ILE A 74 -5.21 6.02 -2.69
C ILE A 74 -4.47 7.34 -2.92
N VAL A 75 -3.14 7.32 -2.94
CA VAL A 75 -2.34 8.55 -3.13
C VAL A 75 -2.67 9.24 -4.47
N LYS A 76 -2.78 8.46 -5.55
CA LYS A 76 -3.15 9.00 -6.87
C LYS A 76 -4.53 9.64 -6.88
N ILE A 77 -5.52 8.99 -6.24
CA ILE A 77 -6.89 9.50 -6.14
C ILE A 77 -6.91 10.80 -5.34
N LEU A 78 -6.24 10.83 -4.18
CA LEU A 78 -6.17 12.02 -3.34
C LEU A 78 -5.50 13.19 -4.08
N TYR A 79 -4.41 12.93 -4.80
CA TYR A 79 -3.75 13.95 -5.61
C TYR A 79 -4.65 14.48 -6.72
N SER A 80 -5.35 13.60 -7.44
CA SER A 80 -6.31 14.00 -8.48
C SER A 80 -7.47 14.81 -7.92
N PHE A 81 -7.98 14.44 -6.74
CA PHE A 81 -9.04 15.18 -6.08
C PHE A 81 -8.56 16.55 -5.63
N PHE A 82 -7.42 16.62 -4.95
CA PHE A 82 -6.84 17.87 -4.46
C PHE A 82 -6.56 18.84 -5.61
N THR A 83 -5.90 18.38 -6.67
CA THR A 83 -5.64 19.21 -7.87
C THR A 83 -6.94 19.71 -8.51
N ARG A 84 -7.98 18.86 -8.59
CA ARG A 84 -9.28 19.27 -9.12
C ARG A 84 -9.97 20.34 -8.26
N VAL A 85 -9.90 20.23 -6.93
CA VAL A 85 -10.47 21.23 -6.01
C VAL A 85 -9.77 22.57 -6.17
N ASN A 86 -8.43 22.59 -6.13
CA ASN A 86 -7.65 23.83 -6.29
C ASN A 86 -7.92 24.51 -7.65
N PHE A 87 -8.09 23.73 -8.72
CA PHE A 87 -8.47 24.26 -10.03
C PHE A 87 -9.82 24.98 -9.98
N ILE A 88 -10.84 24.39 -9.36
CA ILE A 88 -12.18 25.00 -9.24
C ILE A 88 -12.14 26.28 -8.38
N GLU A 89 -11.35 26.30 -7.31
CA GLU A 89 -11.18 27.49 -6.46
C GLU A 89 -10.47 28.62 -7.22
N SER A 90 -9.49 28.30 -8.06
CA SER A 90 -8.82 29.28 -8.91
C SER A 90 -9.81 29.96 -9.88
N GLU A 91 -10.71 29.19 -10.51
CA GLU A 91 -11.74 29.74 -11.41
C GLU A 91 -12.76 30.61 -10.65
N LYS A 92 -13.15 30.20 -9.44
CA LYS A 92 -14.05 31.00 -8.59
C LYS A 92 -13.44 32.33 -8.20
N SER A 93 -12.15 32.36 -7.85
CA SER A 93 -11.43 33.60 -7.53
C SER A 93 -11.36 34.57 -8.71
N VAL A 94 -11.28 34.06 -9.95
CA VAL A 94 -11.29 34.86 -11.19
C VAL A 94 -12.69 35.38 -11.52
N SER A 95 -13.74 34.59 -11.28
CA SER A 95 -15.13 34.97 -11.57
C SER A 95 -15.78 35.93 -10.56
N GLY A 96 -15.14 36.18 -9.41
CA GLY A 96 -15.63 37.06 -8.35
C GLY A 96 -15.38 38.56 -8.54
N SER A 97 -14.71 38.99 -9.63
CA SER A 97 -14.25 40.38 -9.83
C SER A 97 -15.16 41.28 -10.67
N HIS A 98 -16.37 40.85 -11.05
CA HIS A 98 -17.31 41.69 -11.80
C HIS A 98 -18.67 41.78 -11.11
N ARG A 99 -18.76 42.66 -10.10
CA ARG A 99 -19.98 43.36 -9.68
C ARG A 99 -19.60 44.56 -8.80
N GLU A 100 -19.42 45.70 -9.45
CA GLU A 100 -19.75 47.04 -8.95
C GLU A 100 -20.37 47.82 -10.12
#